data_AF-A0A7Y0II39-F1
#
_entry.id   AF-A0A7Y0II39-F1
#
_cell.length_a   1.000
_cell.length_b   1.000
_cell.length_c   1.000
_cell.angle_alpha   90.00
_cell.angle_beta   90.00
_cell.angle_gamma   90.00
#
_symmetry.space_group_name_H-M   'P 1'
#
loop_
_entity.id
_entity.type
_entity.pdbx_description
1 polymer ?
#
loop_
_entity_poly.entity_id
_entity_poly.type
_entity_poly.pdbx_seq_one_letter_code
_entity_poly.pdbx_strand_id
1 'polypeptide(L)'
;MDLKLKLEQLHQRVVGLKDQINTEEATKNAFVMPFIQILGYDIFNPTEVIPEHICDIGTKKGEKVDYVIRKNNEPILIFECKHWKESADAHNSQLHRYYHVSKARFGVLTNGTVYNFYADLEKPNIMDEKPFLTIDIEDLKDNAIKILESFTKNEYNLETILDSAEGLKYIKAIRKEFEKEIDSPSDEMVKLLVNRFFDKPLTANRMIAFKDYTKKALTVSINESISDRLKSALNINEKIEKREEGKVIPINEDPDISKIVTTEEELEAFQIVKAILREKIPSTRIAARDTQSYFGVLLDDNNRKPICRFHFNTVNKYIETFEKGKDAGEKKQLFNLDELYDYRNQLHQTIENY
;
A
#
# COMPACT_ATOMS: atom_id res chain seq x y z
N MET A 1 -1.40 9.88 -5.90
CA MET A 1 -0.14 10.66 -5.75
C MET A 1 -0.39 12.01 -5.07
N ASP A 2 -1.38 12.80 -5.51
CA ASP A 2 -1.72 14.11 -4.90
C ASP A 2 -2.26 14.01 -3.46
N LEU A 3 -3.09 13.00 -3.14
CA LEU A 3 -3.66 12.82 -1.80
C LEU A 3 -2.57 12.56 -0.72
N LYS A 4 -1.61 11.69 -1.02
CA LYS A 4 -0.51 11.34 -0.11
C LYS A 4 0.32 12.58 0.26
N LEU A 5 0.70 13.38 -0.73
CA LEU A 5 1.46 14.61 -0.51
C LEU A 5 0.70 15.61 0.37
N LYS A 6 -0.61 15.76 0.15
CA LYS A 6 -1.46 16.62 0.97
C LYS A 6 -1.58 16.13 2.42
N LEU A 7 -1.66 14.82 2.64
CA LEU A 7 -1.66 14.23 3.98
C LEU A 7 -0.29 14.39 4.67
N GLU A 8 0.82 14.28 3.94
CA GLU A 8 2.15 14.57 4.47
C GLU A 8 2.30 16.04 4.87
N GLN A 9 1.71 16.98 4.10
CA GLN A 9 1.65 18.39 4.50
C GLN A 9 0.80 18.60 5.77
N LEU A 10 -0.32 17.88 5.89
CA LEU A 10 -1.13 17.89 7.11
C LEU A 10 -0.35 17.32 8.30
N HIS A 11 0.45 16.27 8.09
CA HIS A 11 1.34 15.71 9.10
C HIS A 11 2.32 16.75 9.63
N GLN A 12 3.03 17.45 8.75
CA GLN A 12 3.96 18.52 9.16
C GLN A 12 3.25 19.61 9.97
N ARG A 13 2.02 19.97 9.58
CA ARG A 13 1.18 20.93 10.30
C ARG A 13 0.78 20.42 11.69
N VAL A 14 0.35 19.17 11.80
CA VAL A 14 -0.02 18.53 13.07
C VAL A 14 1.17 18.53 14.02
N VAL A 15 2.33 18.03 13.58
CA VAL A 15 3.54 17.98 14.40
C VAL A 15 3.99 19.38 14.83
N GLY A 16 3.93 20.37 13.94
CA GLY A 16 4.36 21.73 14.23
C GLY A 16 3.43 22.56 15.13
N LEU A 17 2.13 22.23 15.17
CA LEU A 17 1.12 23.08 15.84
C LEU A 17 0.39 22.42 17.01
N LYS A 18 0.35 21.09 17.13
CA LYS A 18 -0.51 20.41 18.12
C LYS A 18 -0.27 20.90 19.55
N ASP A 19 0.98 21.09 19.95
CA ASP A 19 1.32 21.55 21.31
C ASP A 19 0.86 22.98 21.63
N GLN A 20 0.56 23.79 20.61
CA GLN A 20 0.04 25.15 20.75
C GLN A 20 -1.49 25.21 20.78
N ILE A 21 -2.15 24.10 20.46
CA ILE A 21 -3.62 23.99 20.41
C ILE A 21 -4.15 23.57 21.79
N ASN A 22 -5.01 24.42 22.34
CA ASN A 22 -5.55 24.28 23.69
C ASN A 22 -7.07 24.01 23.73
N THR A 23 -7.75 24.06 22.59
CA THR A 23 -9.21 23.88 22.52
C THR A 23 -9.60 22.90 21.41
N GLU A 24 -10.74 22.25 21.59
CA GLU A 24 -11.32 21.36 20.59
C GLU A 24 -11.61 22.14 19.30
N GLU A 25 -12.13 23.36 19.42
CA GLU A 25 -12.40 24.23 18.26
C GLU A 25 -11.13 24.58 17.49
N ALA A 26 -10.02 24.83 18.17
CA ALA A 26 -8.74 25.04 17.50
C ALA A 26 -8.23 23.74 16.84
N THR A 27 -8.50 22.57 17.42
CA THR A 27 -8.20 21.26 16.81
C THR A 27 -8.99 21.08 15.51
N LYS A 28 -10.29 21.37 15.53
CA LYS A 28 -11.18 21.31 14.36
C LYS A 28 -10.68 22.19 13.22
N ASN A 29 -10.42 23.47 13.51
CA ASN A 29 -9.96 24.44 12.52
C ASN A 29 -8.54 24.14 12.00
N ALA A 30 -7.63 23.71 12.87
CA ALA A 30 -6.24 23.52 12.48
C ALA A 30 -5.98 22.20 11.77
N PHE A 31 -6.74 21.13 12.07
CA PHE A 31 -6.45 19.78 11.59
C PHE A 31 -7.62 19.14 10.84
N VAL A 32 -8.83 19.16 11.42
CA VAL A 32 -9.98 18.45 10.83
C VAL A 32 -10.50 19.13 9.56
N MET A 33 -10.67 20.46 9.57
CA MET A 33 -11.10 21.20 8.37
C MET A 33 -10.11 21.03 7.20
N PRO A 34 -8.78 21.16 7.39
CA PRO A 34 -7.81 20.81 6.35
C PRO A 34 -7.97 19.38 5.86
N PHE A 35 -8.20 18.39 6.73
CA PHE A 35 -8.43 17.02 6.30
C PHE A 35 -9.68 16.88 5.41
N ILE A 36 -10.80 17.50 5.79
CA ILE A 36 -12.02 17.53 4.97
C ILE A 36 -11.75 18.18 3.61
N GLN A 37 -10.98 19.26 3.59
CA GLN A 37 -10.58 19.95 2.35
C GLN A 37 -9.67 19.07 1.47
N ILE A 38 -8.77 18.28 2.08
CA ILE A 38 -7.89 17.33 1.39
C ILE A 38 -8.71 16.23 0.68
N LEU A 39 -9.82 15.80 1.28
CA LEU A 39 -10.79 14.90 0.61
C LEU A 39 -11.53 15.57 -0.56
N GLY A 40 -11.38 16.88 -0.75
CA GLY A 40 -11.93 17.64 -1.87
C GLY A 40 -13.30 18.25 -1.61
N TYR A 41 -13.81 18.21 -0.37
CA TYR A 41 -15.07 18.86 0.00
C TYR A 41 -14.83 20.34 0.34
N ASP A 42 -15.77 21.20 -0.07
CA ASP A 42 -15.63 22.64 0.13
C ASP A 42 -16.07 23.06 1.54
N ILE A 43 -15.09 23.31 2.41
CA ILE A 43 -15.30 23.77 3.79
C ILE A 43 -15.91 25.18 3.88
N PHE A 44 -15.91 25.96 2.79
CA PHE A 44 -16.53 27.28 2.75
C PHE A 44 -17.96 27.25 2.20
N ASN A 45 -18.40 26.09 1.69
CA ASN A 45 -19.77 25.89 1.24
C ASN A 45 -20.61 25.23 2.35
N PRO A 46 -21.44 26.00 3.09
CA PRO A 46 -22.23 25.49 4.21
C PRO A 46 -23.40 24.58 3.77
N THR A 47 -23.55 24.32 2.46
CA THR A 47 -24.50 23.33 1.93
C THR A 47 -23.85 21.98 1.67
N GLU A 48 -22.51 21.96 1.52
CA GLU A 48 -21.70 20.76 1.30
C GLU A 48 -21.07 20.29 2.61
N VAL A 49 -20.38 21.17 3.34
CA VAL A 49 -19.82 20.89 4.67
C VAL A 49 -20.61 21.71 5.69
N ILE A 50 -21.53 21.05 6.39
CA ILE A 50 -22.43 21.68 7.35
C ILE A 50 -21.83 21.59 8.75
N PRO A 51 -21.42 22.70 9.38
CA PRO A 51 -20.96 22.70 10.76
C PRO A 51 -22.14 22.65 11.74
N GLU A 52 -21.90 22.12 12.94
CA GLU A 52 -22.85 22.10 14.07
C GLU A 52 -24.26 21.62 13.70
N HIS A 53 -24.36 20.57 12.88
CA HIS A 53 -25.65 20.08 12.41
C HIS A 53 -26.44 19.48 13.58
N ILE A 54 -27.68 19.93 13.77
CA ILE A 54 -28.55 19.49 14.86
C ILE A 54 -29.19 18.14 14.53
N CYS A 55 -29.14 17.25 15.50
CA CYS A 55 -29.42 15.83 15.41
C CYS A 55 -30.39 15.42 16.53
N ASP A 56 -31.60 15.95 16.52
CA ASP A 56 -32.58 15.68 17.58
C ASP A 56 -33.10 14.24 17.51
N ILE A 57 -33.13 13.54 18.66
CA ILE A 57 -33.60 12.14 18.76
C ILE A 57 -34.59 12.02 19.92
N GLY A 58 -35.86 11.73 19.58
CA GLY A 58 -36.90 11.46 20.58
C GLY A 58 -37.04 12.58 21.62
N THR A 59 -36.67 12.31 22.86
CA THR A 59 -36.76 13.25 23.99
C THR A 59 -35.48 14.07 24.24
N LYS A 60 -34.34 13.71 23.62
CA LYS A 60 -33.09 14.49 23.72
C LYS A 60 -33.04 15.53 22.58
N LYS A 61 -33.21 16.79 22.95
CA LYS A 61 -33.13 17.95 22.05
C LYS A 61 -31.77 18.64 22.18
N GLY A 62 -31.25 19.13 21.07
CA GLY A 62 -30.04 19.95 20.99
C GLY A 62 -28.74 19.18 20.85
N GLU A 63 -28.77 17.86 20.54
CA GLU A 63 -27.53 17.15 20.19
C GLU A 63 -27.06 17.62 18.81
N LYS A 64 -25.75 17.84 18.67
CA LYS A 64 -25.12 18.36 17.45
C LYS A 64 -23.93 17.49 17.10
N VAL A 65 -23.73 17.27 15.82
CA VAL A 65 -22.46 16.75 15.29
C VAL A 65 -21.64 17.89 14.71
N ASP A 66 -20.32 17.73 14.71
CA ASP A 66 -19.42 18.84 14.37
C ASP A 66 -19.47 19.17 12.89
N TYR A 67 -19.41 18.16 12.03
CA TYR A 67 -19.58 18.36 10.59
C TYR A 67 -20.44 17.27 9.96
N VAL A 68 -21.26 17.66 8.99
CA VAL A 68 -21.92 16.74 8.05
C VAL A 68 -21.46 17.09 6.65
N ILE A 69 -20.95 16.10 5.93
CA ILE A 69 -20.62 16.24 4.51
C ILE A 69 -21.79 15.72 3.68
N ARG A 70 -22.23 16.51 2.70
CA ARG A 70 -23.30 16.15 1.78
C ARG A 70 -22.80 16.03 0.35
N LYS A 71 -23.29 15.02 -0.35
CA LYS A 71 -23.14 14.85 -1.80
C LYS A 71 -24.54 14.73 -2.40
N ASN A 72 -24.84 15.53 -3.43
CA ASN A 72 -26.17 15.57 -4.05
C ASN A 72 -27.32 15.81 -3.05
N ASN A 73 -27.10 16.69 -2.06
CA ASN A 73 -28.09 17.02 -1.03
C ASN A 73 -28.45 15.84 -0.09
N GLU A 74 -27.70 14.74 -0.08
CA GLU A 74 -27.83 13.66 0.90
C GLU A 74 -26.57 13.61 1.79
N PRO A 75 -26.70 13.40 3.11
CA PRO A 75 -25.55 13.30 4.00
C PRO A 75 -24.81 11.98 3.73
N ILE A 76 -23.49 12.06 3.56
CA ILE A 76 -22.64 10.90 3.25
C ILE A 76 -21.65 10.58 4.36
N LEU A 77 -21.16 11.59 5.08
CA LEU A 77 -20.21 11.46 6.18
C LEU A 77 -20.64 12.35 7.33
N ILE A 78 -20.41 11.88 8.54
CA ILE A 78 -20.61 12.61 9.79
C ILE A 78 -19.29 12.64 10.53
N PHE A 79 -18.87 13.81 11.01
CA PHE A 79 -17.69 13.95 11.84
C PHE A 79 -18.09 14.33 13.27
N GLU A 80 -17.58 13.56 14.23
CA GLU A 80 -17.44 13.97 15.62
C GLU A 80 -15.95 14.19 15.90
N CYS A 81 -15.63 15.33 16.47
CA CYS A 81 -14.28 15.76 16.74
C CYS A 81 -14.04 15.78 18.25
N LYS A 82 -12.78 15.59 18.63
CA LYS A 82 -12.27 15.71 19.99
C LYS A 82 -11.06 16.63 20.00
N HIS A 83 -10.67 17.06 21.18
CA HIS A 83 -9.39 17.73 21.37
C HIS A 83 -8.24 16.76 21.00
N TRP A 84 -7.16 17.24 20.38
CA TRP A 84 -6.06 16.37 19.91
C TRP A 84 -5.39 15.50 20.99
N LYS A 85 -5.45 15.92 22.26
CA LYS A 85 -4.95 15.17 23.43
C LYS A 85 -5.88 14.04 23.87
N GLU A 86 -7.12 14.03 23.41
CA GLU A 86 -8.10 13.00 23.77
C GLU A 86 -8.04 11.82 22.79
N SER A 87 -8.44 10.64 23.26
CA SER A 87 -8.56 9.47 22.40
C SER A 87 -9.78 9.57 21.50
N ALA A 88 -9.61 9.25 20.22
CA ALA A 88 -10.70 9.21 19.23
C ALA A 88 -11.42 7.84 19.24
N ASP A 89 -11.92 7.41 20.41
CA ASP A 89 -12.60 6.12 20.58
C ASP A 89 -14.12 6.26 20.69
N ALA A 90 -14.86 5.37 20.02
CA ALA A 90 -16.32 5.47 19.88
C ALA A 90 -17.11 5.15 21.17
N HIS A 91 -16.46 4.66 22.23
CA HIS A 91 -17.13 4.34 23.50
C HIS A 91 -17.85 5.59 24.06
N ASN A 92 -19.19 5.55 24.11
CA ASN A 92 -20.08 6.66 24.52
C ASN A 92 -20.06 7.92 23.63
N SER A 93 -19.59 7.80 22.37
CA SER A 93 -19.59 8.91 21.41
C SER A 93 -21.00 9.41 21.08
N GLN A 94 -21.13 10.69 20.75
CA GLN A 94 -22.38 11.26 20.25
C GLN A 94 -22.73 10.71 18.87
N LEU A 95 -21.70 10.27 18.13
CA LEU A 95 -21.75 9.69 16.80
C LEU A 95 -22.68 8.49 16.73
N HIS A 96 -22.65 7.56 17.69
CA HIS A 96 -23.56 6.41 17.71
C HIS A 96 -25.04 6.81 17.67
N ARG A 97 -25.39 7.92 18.33
CA ARG A 97 -26.78 8.37 18.43
C ARG A 97 -27.23 8.98 17.12
N TYR A 98 -26.48 9.93 16.57
CA TYR A 98 -26.86 10.52 15.29
C TYR A 98 -26.80 9.53 14.13
N TYR A 99 -25.83 8.62 14.12
CA TYR A 99 -25.72 7.60 13.07
C TYR A 99 -27.02 6.79 12.95
N HIS A 100 -27.69 6.49 14.06
CA HIS A 100 -28.95 5.72 14.05
C HIS A 100 -30.11 6.43 13.35
N VAL A 101 -30.15 7.76 13.40
CA VAL A 101 -31.25 8.57 12.85
C VAL A 101 -30.88 9.29 11.55
N SER A 102 -29.59 9.28 11.19
CA SER A 102 -29.07 9.89 9.99
C SER A 102 -29.19 8.94 8.80
N LYS A 103 -29.30 9.52 7.60
CA LYS A 103 -29.14 8.77 6.34
C LYS A 103 -27.67 8.55 5.96
N ALA A 104 -26.74 9.19 6.67
CA ALA A 104 -25.32 9.03 6.40
C ALA A 104 -24.90 7.58 6.66
N ARG A 105 -24.08 7.06 5.75
CA ARG A 105 -23.59 5.67 5.78
C ARG A 105 -22.19 5.54 6.35
N PHE A 106 -21.58 6.65 6.75
CA PHE A 106 -20.25 6.66 7.33
C PHE A 106 -20.16 7.69 8.46
N GLY A 107 -19.55 7.27 9.56
CA GLY A 107 -19.22 8.11 10.70
C GLY A 107 -17.71 8.22 10.84
N VAL A 108 -17.22 9.38 11.22
CA VAL A 108 -15.80 9.66 11.44
C VAL A 108 -15.65 10.24 12.83
N LEU A 109 -14.92 9.54 13.69
CA LEU A 109 -14.50 10.06 14.98
C LEU A 109 -13.03 10.43 14.90
N THR A 110 -12.69 11.66 15.26
CA THR A 110 -11.32 12.16 15.11
C THR A 110 -10.92 13.11 16.22
N ASN A 111 -9.63 13.13 16.54
CA ASN A 111 -9.00 14.17 17.37
C ASN A 111 -8.07 15.08 16.54
N GLY A 112 -8.18 15.03 15.20
CA GLY A 112 -7.31 15.77 14.28
C GLY A 112 -5.99 15.07 13.93
N THR A 113 -5.51 14.12 14.75
CA THR A 113 -4.32 13.31 14.44
C THR A 113 -4.70 11.90 13.96
N VAL A 114 -5.75 11.31 14.54
CA VAL A 114 -6.30 10.02 14.15
C VAL A 114 -7.72 10.22 13.63
N TYR A 115 -8.04 9.61 12.49
CA TYR A 115 -9.36 9.62 11.88
C TYR A 115 -9.88 8.19 11.77
N ASN A 116 -10.85 7.85 12.61
CA ASN A 116 -11.48 6.54 12.66
C ASN A 116 -12.80 6.56 11.89
N PHE A 117 -12.87 5.77 10.82
CA PHE A 117 -14.04 5.63 9.96
C PHE A 117 -14.85 4.40 10.37
N TYR A 118 -16.15 4.62 10.55
CA TYR A 118 -17.14 3.63 10.97
C TYR A 118 -18.25 3.54 9.94
N ALA A 119 -18.82 2.34 9.83
CA ALA A 119 -19.95 2.02 8.99
C ALA A 119 -20.93 1.12 9.78
N ASP A 120 -22.05 0.78 9.18
CA ASP A 120 -23.08 -0.10 9.73
C ASP A 120 -23.08 -1.46 9.04
N LEU A 121 -21.94 -2.15 9.09
CA LEU A 121 -21.75 -3.42 8.37
C LEU A 121 -22.45 -4.59 9.07
N GLU A 122 -22.63 -4.52 10.39
CA GLU A 122 -23.28 -5.60 11.15
C GLU A 122 -24.80 -5.52 11.13
N LYS A 123 -25.32 -4.32 11.37
CA LYS A 123 -26.75 -4.08 11.51
C LYS A 123 -27.08 -2.74 10.84
N PRO A 124 -28.06 -2.71 9.91
CA PRO A 124 -28.45 -1.48 9.25
C PRO A 124 -28.79 -0.36 10.24
N ASN A 125 -28.23 0.83 10.01
CA ASN A 125 -28.40 2.02 10.86
C ASN A 125 -27.91 1.84 12.31
N ILE A 126 -26.98 0.91 12.54
CA ILE A 126 -26.27 0.79 13.82
C ILE A 126 -24.78 0.79 13.49
N MET A 127 -24.10 1.86 13.90
CA MET A 127 -22.66 2.00 13.72
C MET A 127 -21.92 0.87 14.44
N ASP A 128 -21.02 0.20 13.73
CA ASP A 128 -20.14 -0.83 14.28
C ASP A 128 -19.29 -0.26 15.44
N GLU A 129 -18.97 -1.08 16.44
CA GLU A 129 -18.17 -0.65 17.60
C GLU A 129 -16.71 -0.31 17.24
N LYS A 130 -16.20 -0.91 16.16
CA LYS A 130 -14.81 -0.78 15.72
C LYS A 130 -14.73 -0.12 14.35
N PRO A 131 -13.74 0.76 14.12
CA PRO A 131 -13.56 1.34 12.81
C PRO A 131 -13.05 0.29 11.82
N PHE A 132 -13.52 0.38 10.57
CA PHE A 132 -13.04 -0.45 9.46
C PHE A 132 -11.79 0.17 8.81
N LEU A 133 -11.63 1.50 8.90
CA LEU A 133 -10.47 2.25 8.42
C LEU A 133 -10.02 3.25 9.50
N THR A 134 -8.71 3.29 9.74
CA THR A 134 -8.08 4.29 10.61
C THR A 134 -6.97 4.97 9.82
N ILE A 135 -7.00 6.29 9.77
CA ILE A 135 -5.91 7.12 9.24
C ILE A 135 -5.21 7.77 10.42
N ASP A 136 -3.98 7.35 10.67
CA ASP A 136 -3.08 8.02 11.61
C ASP A 136 -2.21 8.98 10.81
N ILE A 137 -2.35 10.27 11.05
CA ILE A 137 -1.57 11.31 10.37
C ILE A 137 -0.10 11.23 10.79
N GLU A 138 0.23 10.71 11.97
CA GLU A 138 1.62 10.54 12.43
C GLU A 138 2.26 9.24 11.91
N ASP A 139 1.45 8.25 11.54
CA ASP A 139 1.87 6.96 10.95
C ASP A 139 1.05 6.63 9.70
N LEU A 140 1.30 7.39 8.62
CA LEU A 140 0.60 7.24 7.35
C LEU A 140 0.97 5.94 6.65
N LYS A 141 -0.02 5.06 6.47
CA LYS A 141 0.12 3.77 5.78
C LYS A 141 -0.42 3.83 4.36
N ASP A 142 0.38 3.42 3.38
CA ASP A 142 -0.01 3.46 1.95
C ASP A 142 -1.34 2.73 1.66
N ASN A 143 -1.56 1.57 2.26
CA ASN A 143 -2.83 0.84 2.12
C ASN A 143 -4.03 1.63 2.67
N ALA A 144 -3.84 2.34 3.78
CA ALA A 144 -4.90 3.15 4.38
C ALA A 144 -5.21 4.38 3.53
N ILE A 145 -4.18 5.03 2.96
CA ILE A 145 -4.34 6.13 1.99
C ILE A 145 -5.10 5.66 0.75
N LYS A 146 -4.76 4.49 0.20
CA LYS A 146 -5.46 3.92 -0.97
C LYS A 146 -6.95 3.71 -0.72
N ILE A 147 -7.32 3.29 0.49
CA ILE A 147 -8.75 3.17 0.85
C ILE A 147 -9.35 4.57 1.01
N LEU A 148 -8.64 5.51 1.64
CA LEU A 148 -9.09 6.90 1.81
C LEU A 148 -9.36 7.61 0.47
N GLU A 149 -8.66 7.24 -0.61
CA GLU A 149 -8.94 7.79 -1.96
C GLU A 149 -10.41 7.62 -2.34
N SER A 150 -11.04 6.50 -1.96
CA SER A 150 -12.48 6.26 -2.21
C SER A 150 -13.40 7.20 -1.44
N PHE A 151 -12.94 7.88 -0.38
CA PHE A 151 -13.72 8.88 0.35
C PHE A 151 -13.61 10.29 -0.24
N THR A 152 -12.72 10.49 -1.22
CA THR A 152 -12.59 11.78 -1.88
C THR A 152 -13.83 12.12 -2.69
N LYS A 153 -14.15 13.41 -2.81
CA LYS A 153 -15.38 13.89 -3.47
C LYS A 153 -15.60 13.27 -4.86
N ASN A 154 -14.52 13.15 -5.64
CA ASN A 154 -14.54 12.67 -7.01
C ASN A 154 -14.71 11.15 -7.10
N GLU A 155 -14.06 10.39 -6.22
CA GLU A 155 -14.08 8.92 -6.24
C GLU A 155 -15.19 8.30 -5.38
N TYR A 156 -15.88 9.12 -4.57
CA TYR A 156 -16.90 8.62 -3.64
C TYR A 156 -18.01 7.83 -4.34
N ASN A 157 -18.05 6.54 -4.01
CA ASN A 157 -19.09 5.57 -4.36
C ASN A 157 -19.46 4.75 -3.12
N LEU A 158 -20.71 4.85 -2.68
CA LEU A 158 -21.20 4.20 -1.47
C LEU A 158 -21.02 2.68 -1.50
N GLU A 159 -21.43 2.02 -2.60
CA GLU A 159 -21.39 0.55 -2.72
C GLU A 159 -19.96 0.04 -2.66
N THR A 160 -19.06 0.63 -3.45
CA THR A 160 -17.64 0.23 -3.49
C THR A 160 -16.95 0.42 -2.14
N ILE A 161 -17.28 1.49 -1.41
CA ILE A 161 -16.70 1.74 -0.08
C ILE A 161 -17.23 0.71 0.92
N LEU A 162 -18.52 0.39 0.90
CA LEU A 162 -19.10 -0.62 1.81
C LEU A 162 -18.52 -2.01 1.56
N ASP A 163 -18.40 -2.42 0.29
CA ASP A 163 -17.77 -3.70 -0.08
C ASP A 163 -16.31 -3.76 0.40
N SER A 164 -15.58 -2.65 0.24
CA SER A 164 -14.20 -2.53 0.72
C SER A 164 -14.13 -2.61 2.24
N ALA A 165 -15.04 -1.93 2.95
CA ALA A 165 -15.11 -1.93 4.41
C ALA A 165 -15.41 -3.33 4.96
N GLU A 166 -16.35 -4.05 4.35
CA GLU A 166 -16.68 -5.44 4.68
C GLU A 166 -15.48 -6.37 4.43
N GLY A 167 -14.83 -6.26 3.27
CA GLY A 167 -13.61 -7.01 2.96
C GLY A 167 -12.49 -6.76 3.98
N LEU A 168 -12.25 -5.50 4.37
CA LEU A 168 -11.23 -5.12 5.35
C LEU A 168 -11.52 -5.69 6.74
N LYS A 169 -12.79 -5.70 7.15
CA LYS A 169 -13.23 -6.32 8.39
C LYS A 169 -12.84 -7.79 8.43
N TYR A 170 -13.13 -8.54 7.37
CA TYR A 170 -12.77 -9.95 7.28
C TYR A 170 -11.27 -10.18 7.21
N ILE A 171 -10.54 -9.40 6.41
CA ILE A 171 -9.07 -9.48 6.33
C ILE A 171 -8.44 -9.24 7.70
N LYS A 172 -8.89 -8.24 8.44
CA LYS A 172 -8.40 -7.93 9.80
C LYS A 172 -8.69 -9.07 10.78
N ALA A 173 -9.88 -9.65 10.72
CA ALA A 173 -10.26 -10.79 11.55
C ALA A 173 -9.40 -12.03 11.23
N ILE A 174 -9.23 -12.36 9.94
CA ILE A 174 -8.40 -13.49 9.48
C ILE A 174 -6.96 -13.29 9.92
N ARG A 175 -6.39 -12.09 9.71
CA ARG A 175 -5.02 -11.77 10.13
C ARG A 175 -4.83 -11.96 11.63
N LYS A 176 -5.79 -11.51 12.44
CA LYS A 176 -5.73 -11.68 13.90
C LYS A 176 -5.74 -13.16 14.30
N GLU A 177 -6.56 -14.00 13.68
CA GLU A 177 -6.56 -15.44 13.97
C GLU A 177 -5.27 -16.11 13.47
N PHE A 178 -4.75 -15.70 12.31
CA PHE A 178 -3.47 -16.20 11.81
C PHE A 178 -2.28 -15.82 12.71
N GLU A 179 -2.27 -14.60 13.27
CA GLU A 179 -1.26 -14.18 14.25
C GLU A 179 -1.29 -15.05 15.53
N LYS A 180 -2.48 -15.49 15.96
CA LYS A 180 -2.58 -16.47 17.06
C LYS A 180 -2.00 -17.82 16.68
N GLU A 181 -2.25 -18.29 15.45
CA GLU A 181 -1.70 -19.55 14.95
C GLU A 181 -0.16 -19.52 14.82
N ILE A 182 0.43 -18.36 14.53
CA ILE A 182 1.88 -18.16 14.53
C ILE A 182 2.45 -18.31 15.96
N ASP A 183 1.82 -17.65 16.95
CA ASP A 183 2.30 -17.69 18.33
C ASP A 183 2.04 -19.06 19.00
N SER A 184 0.87 -19.63 18.78
CA SER A 184 0.46 -20.90 19.37
C SER A 184 -0.31 -21.74 18.35
N PRO A 185 0.39 -22.52 17.51
CA PRO A 185 -0.25 -23.32 16.49
C PRO A 185 -1.26 -24.32 17.05
N SER A 186 -2.48 -24.27 16.52
CA SER A 186 -3.54 -25.22 16.83
C SER A 186 -3.27 -26.59 16.21
N ASP A 187 -3.98 -27.61 16.69
CA ASP A 187 -3.94 -28.96 16.09
C ASP A 187 -4.33 -28.93 14.60
N GLU A 188 -5.24 -28.03 14.21
CA GLU A 188 -5.71 -27.89 12.84
C GLU A 188 -4.63 -27.31 11.93
N MET A 189 -3.95 -26.24 12.38
CA MET A 189 -2.82 -25.66 11.65
C MET A 189 -1.67 -26.67 11.49
N VAL A 190 -1.34 -27.42 12.55
CA VAL A 190 -0.32 -28.46 12.47
C VAL A 190 -0.70 -29.55 11.48
N LYS A 191 -1.94 -30.06 11.53
CA LYS A 191 -2.42 -31.06 10.57
C LYS A 191 -2.39 -30.53 9.14
N LEU A 192 -2.80 -29.28 8.91
CA LEU A 192 -2.83 -28.65 7.59
C LEU A 192 -1.44 -28.61 6.93
N LEU A 193 -0.39 -28.35 7.71
CA LEU A 193 0.98 -28.26 7.20
C LEU A 193 1.67 -29.62 7.13
N VAL A 194 1.57 -30.41 8.21
CA VAL A 194 2.34 -31.66 8.36
C VAL A 194 1.81 -32.77 7.44
N ASN A 195 0.49 -32.87 7.24
CA ASN A 195 -0.08 -33.90 6.35
C ASN A 195 0.31 -33.73 4.87
N ARG A 196 0.92 -32.60 4.49
CA ARG A 196 1.40 -32.39 3.11
C ARG A 196 2.71 -33.12 2.80
N PHE A 197 3.45 -33.55 3.84
CA PHE A 197 4.76 -34.21 3.66
C PHE A 197 4.97 -35.41 4.59
N PHE A 198 4.11 -35.62 5.58
CA PHE A 198 4.26 -36.68 6.57
C PHE A 198 3.05 -37.61 6.54
N ASP A 199 3.25 -38.80 5.97
CA ASP A 199 2.16 -39.75 5.68
C ASP A 199 1.73 -40.61 6.89
N LYS A 200 2.41 -40.50 8.03
CA LYS A 200 2.11 -41.32 9.21
C LYS A 200 1.07 -40.64 10.10
N PRO A 201 0.25 -41.41 10.83
CA PRO A 201 -0.70 -40.85 11.78
C PRO A 201 -0.02 -39.93 12.81
N LEU A 202 -0.62 -38.75 12.99
CA LEU A 202 -0.25 -37.79 14.02
C LEU A 202 -0.85 -38.20 15.37
N THR A 203 -0.17 -39.13 16.05
CA THR A 203 -0.50 -39.53 17.43
C THR A 203 -0.29 -38.36 18.40
N ALA A 204 -0.87 -38.42 19.61
CA ALA A 204 -0.75 -37.35 20.61
C ALA A 204 0.72 -36.95 20.87
N ASN A 205 1.63 -37.92 21.04
CA ASN A 205 3.05 -37.63 21.26
C ASN A 205 3.71 -36.96 20.04
N ARG A 206 3.34 -37.37 18.82
CA ARG A 206 3.85 -36.73 17.60
C ARG A 206 3.28 -35.34 17.41
N MET A 207 2.01 -35.13 17.76
CA MET A 207 1.36 -33.82 17.69
C MET A 207 2.10 -32.80 18.56
N ILE A 208 2.51 -33.19 19.77
CA ILE A 208 3.29 -32.31 20.66
C ILE A 208 4.61 -31.88 20.00
N ALA A 209 5.36 -32.83 19.43
CA ALA A 209 6.62 -32.51 18.74
C ALA A 209 6.40 -31.63 17.50
N PHE A 210 5.40 -31.96 16.68
CA PHE A 210 5.09 -31.19 15.47
C PHE A 210 4.51 -29.81 15.76
N LYS A 211 3.84 -29.60 16.90
CA LYS A 211 3.48 -28.25 17.36
C LYS A 211 4.71 -27.37 17.60
N ASP A 212 5.70 -27.89 18.32
CA ASP A 212 6.96 -27.16 18.57
C ASP A 212 7.71 -26.86 17.26
N TYR A 213 7.81 -27.85 16.36
CA TYR A 213 8.42 -27.66 15.05
C TYR A 213 7.65 -26.65 14.19
N THR A 214 6.31 -26.69 14.20
CA THR A 214 5.47 -25.75 13.45
C THR A 214 5.65 -24.32 13.96
N LYS A 215 5.62 -24.13 15.28
CA LYS A 215 5.86 -22.81 15.91
C LYS A 215 7.22 -22.25 15.51
N LYS A 216 8.28 -23.07 15.62
CA LYS A 216 9.63 -22.70 15.22
C LYS A 216 9.71 -22.34 13.75
N ALA A 217 9.15 -23.16 12.86
CA ALA A 217 9.16 -22.92 11.41
C ALA A 217 8.43 -21.62 11.04
N LEU A 218 7.24 -21.36 11.60
CA LEU A 218 6.49 -20.13 11.36
C LEU A 218 7.24 -18.90 11.87
N THR A 219 7.83 -18.98 13.06
CA THR A 219 8.60 -17.87 13.66
C THR A 219 9.86 -17.56 12.85
N VAL A 220 10.60 -18.61 12.43
CA VAL A 220 11.79 -18.46 11.57
C VAL A 220 11.41 -17.82 10.24
N SER A 221 10.34 -18.29 9.58
CA SER A 221 9.87 -17.74 8.31
C SER A 221 9.56 -16.24 8.38
N ILE A 222 8.92 -15.78 9.47
CA ILE A 222 8.64 -14.36 9.68
C ILE A 222 9.92 -13.57 9.93
N ASN A 223 10.82 -14.08 10.76
CA ASN A 223 12.09 -13.42 11.07
C ASN A 223 13.00 -13.30 9.84
N GLU A 224 13.04 -14.34 9.01
CA GLU A 224 13.74 -14.34 7.72
C GLU A 224 13.12 -13.30 6.79
N SER A 225 11.78 -13.28 6.65
CA SER A 225 11.08 -12.28 5.82
C SER A 225 11.37 -10.84 6.26
N ILE A 226 11.42 -10.59 7.58
CA ILE A 226 11.79 -9.28 8.14
C ILE A 226 13.26 -8.97 7.85
N SER A 227 14.15 -9.94 8.06
CA SER A 227 15.59 -9.79 7.84
C SER A 227 15.89 -9.50 6.37
N ASP A 228 15.21 -10.17 5.44
CA ASP A 228 15.37 -9.96 4.01
C ASP A 228 14.87 -8.58 3.60
N ARG A 229 13.74 -8.12 4.18
CA ARG A 229 13.24 -6.77 3.96
C ARG A 229 14.16 -5.69 4.55
N LEU A 230 14.71 -5.92 5.73
CA LEU A 230 15.70 -5.03 6.37
C LEU A 230 17.01 -4.98 5.58
N LYS A 231 17.55 -6.13 5.15
CA LYS A 231 18.74 -6.18 4.28
C LYS A 231 18.50 -5.46 2.97
N SER A 232 17.31 -5.62 2.38
CA SER A 232 16.92 -4.89 1.18
C SER A 232 16.88 -3.38 1.42
N ALA A 233 16.32 -2.91 2.54
CA ALA A 233 16.31 -1.50 2.92
C ALA A 233 17.70 -0.95 3.30
N LEU A 234 18.54 -1.72 3.99
CA LEU A 234 19.89 -1.35 4.37
C LEU A 234 20.84 -1.31 3.17
N ASN A 235 20.69 -2.21 2.19
CA ASN A 235 21.43 -2.14 0.94
C ASN A 235 21.06 -0.92 0.10
N ILE A 236 19.86 -0.35 0.29
CA ILE A 236 19.47 0.94 -0.28
C ILE A 236 20.20 2.08 0.46
N ASN A 237 20.30 2.02 1.80
CA ASN A 237 20.99 3.04 2.61
C ASN A 237 22.53 2.98 2.50
N GLU A 238 23.16 1.79 2.45
CA GLU A 238 24.61 1.66 2.26
C GLU A 238 25.06 2.10 0.86
N LYS A 239 24.20 1.99 -0.17
CA LYS A 239 24.47 2.57 -1.50
C LYS A 239 24.43 4.10 -1.50
N ILE A 240 23.79 4.72 -0.50
CA ILE A 240 23.75 6.17 -0.30
C ILE A 240 24.98 6.64 0.50
N GLU A 241 25.48 5.85 1.45
CA GLU A 241 26.63 6.21 2.30
C GLU A 241 28.02 5.80 1.76
N LYS A 242 28.15 4.76 0.92
CA LYS A 242 29.45 4.32 0.33
C LYS A 242 29.77 4.98 -1.01
N ARG A 243 29.46 6.27 -1.16
CA ARG A 243 29.88 7.10 -2.31
C ARG A 243 31.19 7.85 -2.08
N GLU A 244 32.07 7.39 -1.18
CA GLU A 244 33.47 7.80 -1.19
C GLU A 244 34.40 6.60 -1.00
N GLU A 245 35.40 6.54 -1.89
CA GLU A 245 36.57 5.67 -1.93
C GLU A 245 36.38 4.22 -2.42
N GLY A 246 36.71 4.04 -3.69
CA GLY A 246 36.84 2.74 -4.33
C GLY A 246 38.14 2.01 -3.99
N LYS A 247 38.03 0.67 -3.88
CA LYS A 247 39.03 -0.28 -4.37
C LYS A 247 38.42 -1.67 -4.49
N VAL A 248 38.67 -2.28 -5.64
CA VAL A 248 38.16 -3.58 -6.08
C VAL A 248 39.06 -4.69 -5.55
N ILE A 249 38.48 -5.74 -4.95
CA ILE A 249 39.08 -7.07 -4.83
C ILE A 249 37.98 -8.09 -5.18
N PRO A 250 38.24 -9.09 -6.05
CA PRO A 250 37.24 -10.07 -6.47
C PRO A 250 37.18 -11.26 -5.52
N ILE A 251 35.99 -11.83 -5.31
CA ILE A 251 35.83 -13.19 -4.78
C ILE A 251 34.91 -13.97 -5.72
N ASN A 252 35.38 -15.16 -6.06
CA ASN A 252 34.87 -16.14 -7.00
C ASN A 252 33.48 -16.69 -6.67
N GLU A 253 32.84 -17.14 -7.76
CA GLU A 253 31.62 -17.93 -7.92
C GLU A 253 31.64 -19.26 -7.17
N ASP A 254 30.47 -19.75 -6.71
CA ASP A 254 29.87 -21.02 -7.15
C ASP A 254 28.42 -21.20 -6.61
N PRO A 255 27.61 -22.20 -7.03
CA PRO A 255 26.44 -21.95 -7.86
C PRO A 255 25.11 -22.53 -7.30
N ASP A 256 24.05 -22.31 -8.09
CA ASP A 256 22.86 -23.16 -8.21
C ASP A 256 21.70 -22.98 -7.20
N ILE A 257 20.82 -22.01 -7.50
CA ILE A 257 19.36 -22.17 -7.37
C ILE A 257 18.69 -21.49 -8.57
N SER A 258 18.24 -22.30 -9.54
CA SER A 258 17.31 -21.85 -10.58
C SER A 258 15.95 -21.45 -9.98
N LYS A 259 15.69 -20.14 -9.88
CA LYS A 259 14.34 -19.56 -9.97
C LYS A 259 14.42 -18.33 -10.84
N ILE A 260 13.84 -18.40 -12.04
CA ILE A 260 13.58 -17.21 -12.86
C ILE A 260 12.55 -16.40 -12.06
N VAL A 261 12.98 -15.31 -11.44
CA VAL A 261 12.14 -14.39 -10.68
C VAL A 261 12.17 -13.06 -11.41
N THR A 262 11.13 -12.79 -12.20
CA THR A 262 10.97 -11.47 -12.81
C THR A 262 10.78 -10.44 -11.73
N THR A 263 11.71 -9.50 -11.62
CA THR A 263 11.70 -8.44 -10.62
C THR A 263 10.83 -7.26 -11.06
N GLU A 264 10.29 -6.48 -10.11
CA GLU A 264 9.56 -5.25 -10.42
C GLU A 264 10.42 -4.25 -11.21
N GLU A 265 11.72 -4.24 -10.93
CA GLU A 265 12.71 -3.40 -11.63
C GLU A 265 12.90 -3.80 -13.11
N GLU A 266 12.93 -5.09 -13.43
CA GLU A 266 12.97 -5.55 -14.83
C GLU A 266 11.68 -5.19 -15.58
N LEU A 267 10.53 -5.26 -14.90
CA LEU A 267 9.25 -4.83 -15.46
C LEU A 267 9.21 -3.32 -15.72
N GLU A 268 9.75 -2.51 -14.81
CA GLU A 268 9.86 -1.06 -14.97
C GLU A 268 10.78 -0.69 -16.14
N ALA A 269 11.98 -1.29 -16.20
CA ALA A 269 12.91 -1.12 -17.32
C ALA A 269 12.28 -1.53 -18.65
N PHE A 270 11.51 -2.62 -18.66
CA PHE A 270 10.74 -3.04 -19.82
C PHE A 270 9.69 -2.00 -20.22
N GLN A 271 8.95 -1.39 -19.29
CA GLN A 271 7.98 -0.34 -19.63
C GLN A 271 8.66 0.90 -20.21
N ILE A 272 9.82 1.30 -19.68
CA ILE A 272 10.61 2.43 -20.20
C ILE A 272 11.04 2.16 -21.64
N VAL A 273 11.70 1.01 -21.88
CA VAL A 273 12.10 0.62 -23.24
C VAL A 273 10.89 0.48 -24.15
N LYS A 274 9.81 -0.15 -23.70
CA LYS A 274 8.56 -0.28 -24.47
C LYS A 274 7.97 1.08 -24.83
N ALA A 275 8.01 2.07 -23.94
CA ALA A 275 7.55 3.42 -24.21
C ALA A 275 8.41 4.09 -25.31
N ILE A 276 9.74 3.95 -25.24
CA ILE A 276 10.66 4.43 -26.27
C ILE A 276 10.35 3.80 -27.62
N LEU A 277 10.26 2.47 -27.68
CA LEU A 277 10.06 1.73 -28.93
C LEU A 277 8.70 2.00 -29.59
N ARG A 278 7.68 2.34 -28.79
CA ARG A 278 6.33 2.66 -29.28
C ARG A 278 6.26 3.89 -30.17
N GLU A 279 7.31 4.70 -30.22
CA GLU A 279 7.44 5.82 -31.16
C GLU A 279 7.59 5.35 -32.61
N LYS A 280 8.04 4.10 -32.84
CA LYS A 280 8.29 3.54 -34.17
C LYS A 280 7.46 2.31 -34.50
N ILE A 281 7.06 1.51 -33.50
CA ILE A 281 6.31 0.27 -33.71
C ILE A 281 5.14 0.11 -32.74
N PRO A 282 4.09 -0.62 -33.10
CA PRO A 282 2.99 -0.90 -32.17
C PRO A 282 3.43 -1.77 -31.00
N SER A 283 2.81 -1.56 -29.83
CA SER A 283 3.14 -2.26 -28.59
C SER A 283 2.99 -3.79 -28.64
N THR A 284 2.19 -4.29 -29.57
CA THR A 284 1.94 -5.73 -29.79
C THR A 284 3.16 -6.47 -30.34
N ARG A 285 4.11 -5.73 -30.94
CA ARG A 285 5.34 -6.30 -31.49
C ARG A 285 6.50 -6.33 -30.47
N ILE A 286 6.30 -5.80 -29.26
CA ILE A 286 7.35 -5.70 -28.23
C ILE A 286 7.04 -6.72 -27.14
N ALA A 287 7.83 -7.79 -27.09
CA ALA A 287 7.68 -8.88 -26.14
C ALA A 287 8.78 -8.86 -25.08
N ALA A 288 8.42 -9.25 -23.86
CA ALA A 288 9.36 -9.50 -22.76
C ALA A 288 9.56 -11.00 -22.60
N ARG A 289 10.81 -11.42 -22.40
CA ARG A 289 11.15 -12.82 -22.11
C ARG A 289 12.20 -12.89 -21.02
N ASP A 290 11.80 -13.40 -19.88
CA ASP A 290 12.70 -13.59 -18.75
C ASP A 290 13.51 -14.89 -18.89
N THR A 291 14.78 -14.84 -18.54
CA THR A 291 15.70 -15.97 -18.56
C THR A 291 16.57 -15.94 -17.31
N GLN A 292 17.20 -17.07 -16.95
CA GLN A 292 18.04 -17.13 -15.75
C GLN A 292 19.19 -16.09 -15.75
N SER A 293 19.71 -15.75 -16.94
CA SER A 293 20.89 -14.90 -17.05
C SER A 293 20.58 -13.43 -17.35
N TYR A 294 19.39 -13.13 -17.88
CA TYR A 294 18.99 -11.78 -18.27
C TYR A 294 17.49 -11.69 -18.56
N PHE A 295 16.95 -10.47 -18.50
CA PHE A 295 15.62 -10.15 -18.99
C PHE A 295 15.69 -9.63 -20.43
N GLY A 296 15.06 -10.32 -21.38
CA GLY A 296 15.11 -10.00 -22.80
C GLY A 296 13.93 -9.17 -23.29
N VAL A 297 14.21 -8.17 -24.13
CA VAL A 297 13.22 -7.43 -24.90
C VAL A 297 13.35 -7.82 -26.37
N LEU A 298 12.30 -8.37 -26.95
CA LEU A 298 12.30 -8.98 -28.28
C LEU A 298 11.29 -8.31 -29.20
N LEU A 299 11.62 -8.24 -30.49
CA LEU A 299 10.68 -7.88 -31.55
C LEU A 299 9.92 -9.14 -32.01
N ASP A 300 8.60 -9.04 -32.10
CA ASP A 300 7.67 -10.09 -32.55
C ASP A 300 7.79 -11.41 -31.77
N ASP A 301 8.15 -11.34 -30.48
CA ASP A 301 8.41 -12.51 -29.61
C ASP A 301 9.39 -13.54 -30.23
N ASN A 302 10.36 -13.04 -31.01
CA ASN A 302 11.28 -13.86 -31.76
C ASN A 302 12.70 -13.74 -31.20
N ASN A 303 13.26 -14.86 -30.71
CA ASN A 303 14.63 -14.93 -30.19
C ASN A 303 15.71 -14.60 -31.24
N ARG A 304 15.37 -14.50 -32.54
CA ARG A 304 16.27 -14.02 -33.60
C ARG A 304 16.26 -12.50 -33.75
N LYS A 305 15.33 -11.79 -33.11
CA LYS A 305 15.19 -10.33 -33.16
C LYS A 305 15.28 -9.68 -31.76
N PRO A 306 16.39 -9.84 -31.02
CA PRO A 306 16.56 -9.19 -29.72
C PRO A 306 16.78 -7.68 -29.86
N ILE A 307 15.99 -6.88 -29.15
CA ILE A 307 16.12 -5.42 -29.15
C ILE A 307 17.15 -4.99 -28.10
N CYS A 308 16.99 -5.49 -26.87
CA CYS A 308 17.98 -5.33 -25.81
C CYS A 308 17.84 -6.43 -24.74
N ARG A 309 18.81 -6.52 -23.85
CA ARG A 309 18.76 -7.37 -22.65
C ARG A 309 19.15 -6.57 -21.41
N PHE A 310 18.46 -6.81 -20.32
CA PHE A 310 18.81 -6.29 -19.00
C PHE A 310 19.53 -7.37 -18.20
N HIS A 311 20.73 -7.03 -17.72
CA HIS A 311 21.52 -7.88 -16.84
C HIS A 311 21.44 -7.28 -15.43
N PHE A 312 20.30 -7.47 -14.75
CA PHE A 312 20.05 -6.91 -13.41
C PHE A 312 20.33 -7.90 -12.29
N ASN A 313 20.60 -9.17 -12.63
CA ASN A 313 20.93 -10.25 -11.70
C ASN A 313 22.33 -10.11 -11.07
N THR A 314 23.10 -9.09 -11.45
CA THR A 314 24.45 -8.80 -10.95
C THR A 314 24.50 -7.51 -10.13
N VAL A 315 25.54 -7.34 -9.31
CA VAL A 315 25.75 -6.15 -8.46
C VAL A 315 25.71 -4.85 -9.27
N ASN A 316 26.31 -4.88 -10.47
CA ASN A 316 26.22 -3.81 -11.45
C ASN A 316 25.14 -4.17 -12.47
N LYS A 317 24.34 -3.18 -12.84
CA LYS A 317 23.27 -3.33 -13.84
C LYS A 317 23.84 -2.99 -15.21
N TYR A 318 23.41 -3.74 -16.22
CA TYR A 318 23.81 -3.46 -17.59
C TYR A 318 22.63 -3.55 -18.53
N ILE A 319 22.65 -2.72 -19.56
CA ILE A 319 21.88 -2.92 -20.79
C ILE A 319 22.82 -3.46 -21.86
N GLU A 320 22.38 -4.50 -22.57
CA GLU A 320 23.01 -4.97 -23.79
C GLU A 320 22.13 -4.56 -24.97
N THR A 321 22.67 -3.76 -25.88
CA THR A 321 21.98 -3.31 -27.11
C THR A 321 22.54 -4.01 -28.35
N PHE A 322 21.74 -4.17 -29.40
CA PHE A 322 22.07 -4.97 -30.59
C PHE A 322 22.07 -4.15 -31.89
N GLU A 323 22.48 -2.89 -31.83
CA GLU A 323 22.48 -1.97 -32.98
C GLU A 323 23.42 -2.42 -34.11
N LYS A 324 24.41 -3.26 -33.81
CA LYS A 324 25.36 -3.86 -34.76
C LYS A 324 24.97 -5.29 -35.19
N GLY A 325 23.78 -5.75 -34.81
CA GLY A 325 23.27 -7.09 -35.09
C GLY A 325 23.31 -8.01 -33.88
N LYS A 326 22.55 -9.11 -33.96
CA LYS A 326 22.30 -10.03 -32.83
C LYS A 326 23.57 -10.61 -32.21
N ASP A 327 24.59 -10.87 -33.01
CA ASP A 327 25.83 -11.53 -32.56
C ASP A 327 26.88 -10.52 -32.05
N ALA A 328 26.57 -9.22 -32.09
CA ALA A 328 27.46 -8.12 -31.71
C ALA A 328 26.82 -7.22 -30.62
N GLY A 329 26.31 -7.85 -29.55
CA GLY A 329 25.72 -7.14 -28.41
C GLY A 329 26.74 -6.30 -27.65
N GLU A 330 26.42 -5.03 -27.39
CA GLU A 330 27.29 -4.11 -26.64
C GLU A 330 26.74 -3.90 -25.24
N LYS A 331 27.45 -4.39 -24.21
CA LYS A 331 27.05 -4.23 -22.81
C LYS A 331 27.54 -2.91 -22.24
N LYS A 332 26.62 -2.11 -21.69
CA LYS A 332 26.91 -0.82 -21.06
C LYS A 332 26.30 -0.78 -19.67
N GLN A 333 27.08 -0.26 -18.73
CA GLN A 333 26.67 -0.18 -17.33
C GLN A 333 25.59 0.88 -17.15
N LEU A 334 24.60 0.55 -16.33
CA LEU A 334 23.54 1.45 -15.89
C LEU A 334 23.70 1.73 -14.40
N PHE A 335 23.60 3.00 -14.01
CA PHE A 335 23.58 3.41 -12.61
C PHE A 335 22.16 3.66 -12.08
N ASN A 336 21.21 3.97 -12.96
CA ASN A 336 19.78 4.13 -12.69
C ASN A 336 18.95 3.79 -13.94
N LEU A 337 17.62 3.70 -13.81
CA LEU A 337 16.73 3.37 -14.93
C LEU A 337 16.49 4.54 -15.90
N ASP A 338 16.68 5.80 -15.47
CA ASP A 338 16.49 6.96 -16.34
C ASP A 338 17.55 7.00 -17.47
N GLU A 339 18.74 6.43 -17.24
CA GLU A 339 19.78 6.25 -18.27
C GLU A 339 19.31 5.38 -19.46
N LEU A 340 18.21 4.64 -19.33
CA LEU A 340 17.62 3.91 -20.47
C LEU A 340 17.17 4.86 -21.60
N TYR A 341 16.80 6.11 -21.28
CA TYR A 341 16.44 7.10 -22.30
C TYR A 341 17.63 7.51 -23.17
N ASP A 342 18.86 7.41 -22.67
CA ASP A 342 20.09 7.72 -23.42
C ASP A 342 20.36 6.69 -24.53
N TYR A 343 19.78 5.49 -24.43
CA TYR A 343 19.90 4.41 -25.41
C TYR A 343 18.82 4.44 -26.50
N ARG A 344 17.97 5.46 -26.51
CA ARG A 344 16.86 5.62 -27.46
C ARG A 344 17.26 5.42 -28.92
N ASN A 345 18.38 6.02 -29.33
CA ASN A 345 18.84 5.95 -30.72
C ASN A 345 19.27 4.53 -31.10
N GLN A 346 20.00 3.85 -30.21
CA GLN A 346 20.48 2.48 -30.42
C GLN A 346 19.31 1.49 -30.46
N LEU A 347 18.32 1.66 -29.59
CA LEU A 347 17.11 0.84 -29.55
C LEU A 347 16.29 0.98 -30.84
N HIS A 348 16.12 2.21 -31.34
CA HIS A 348 15.44 2.47 -32.61
C HIS A 348 16.20 1.90 -33.80
N GLN A 349 17.52 2.11 -33.85
CA GLN A 349 18.38 1.55 -34.90
C GLN A 349 18.33 0.01 -34.93
N THR A 350 18.26 -0.63 -33.76
CA THR A 350 18.15 -2.08 -33.67
C THR A 350 16.86 -2.61 -34.32
N ILE A 351 15.74 -1.89 -34.22
CA ILE A 351 14.49 -2.26 -34.90
C ILE A 351 14.61 -2.10 -36.42
N GLU A 352 15.28 -1.07 -36.90
CA GLU A 352 15.47 -0.83 -38.34
C GLU A 352 16.30 -1.92 -39.01
N ASN A 353 17.13 -2.64 -38.24
CA ASN A 353 17.92 -3.76 -38.72
C ASN A 353 17.11 -5.07 -38.93
N TYR A 354 15.82 -5.13 -38.56
CA TYR A 354 15.02 -6.36 -38.47
C TYR A 354 13.83 -6.51 -39.43
#